data_AF-A0A553HXS9-F1
#
_entry.id   AF-A0A553HXS9-F1
#
_cell.length_a   1.000
_cell.length_b   1.000
_cell.length_c   1.000
_cell.angle_alpha   90.00
_cell.angle_beta   90.00
_cell.angle_gamma   90.00
#
_symmetry.space_group_name_H-M   'P 1'
#
loop_
_entity.id
_entity.type
_entity.pdbx_description
1 polymer ?
#
loop_
_entity_poly.entity_id
_entity_poly.type
_entity_poly.pdbx_seq_one_letter_code
_entity_poly.pdbx_strand_id
1 'polypeptide(L)'
;MLFRAALTALGAATSVAALPSLVVQGSQFVNPTTGDAFQIVGVAYQIGGSAGYDPNHGKDPLSNGDICRRDAALMQMLGINTIRVYNLDPNLNHDECASIFNAAGMYMLIDVNSPLVGESLVSYQPWTSYYEAYVNRTFAIVENFKNYPNLLAFFSGNEVIDSVKTAADVPPYIRAVTRDLKNYIKNHAPRAIPVGYSAADVRDVLEDTWNYFQCAINGNANDMSRADIFALNSYSWCGNSNFHQSSYDQLVALFQTTSVPVFYSEFGCNTPSPRVFTEIGTIYGPNMTGVFSGGVVYEYAQEPNNYGLVTVNSDNSVDLLADYRTLQNQYAKLDFKSVQGVKASGKTVKPPTCSESLIKEDGFNNNFTLPVPPPGVQKLIDNGISPKLNGKIIDVSDWKVTQSVQDVNGSKLSNLAVKPLADGEYNTASPTQSGSSSNSSQTSHNASPQLAPLGALSGALFAIPAIVATSFAIGFTMV
;
A
#
# COMPACT_ATOMS: atom_id res chain seq x y z
N MET A 1 66.20 -8.96 2.97
CA MET A 1 64.92 -8.79 2.24
C MET A 1 63.79 -9.12 3.20
N LEU A 2 63.11 -8.10 3.72
CA LEU A 2 61.95 -8.24 4.61
C LEU A 2 60.69 -8.21 3.74
N PHE A 3 60.06 -9.36 3.53
CA PHE A 3 58.76 -9.42 2.86
C PHE A 3 57.66 -9.03 3.86
N ARG A 4 57.02 -7.88 3.61
CA ARG A 4 55.79 -7.48 4.27
C ARG A 4 54.64 -8.35 3.73
N ALA A 5 54.04 -9.17 4.58
CA ALA A 5 52.76 -9.81 4.29
C ALA A 5 51.66 -8.73 4.34
N ALA A 6 51.10 -8.40 3.17
CA ALA A 6 49.90 -7.57 3.08
C ALA A 6 48.69 -8.45 3.39
N LEU A 7 48.03 -8.17 4.53
CA LEU A 7 46.76 -8.78 4.89
C LEU A 7 45.66 -8.06 4.09
N THR A 8 45.29 -8.59 2.92
CA THR A 8 44.10 -8.16 2.19
C THR A 8 42.86 -8.65 2.94
N ALA A 9 42.21 -7.76 3.67
CA ALA A 9 40.86 -8.00 4.16
C ALA A 9 39.91 -7.99 2.95
N LEU A 10 39.49 -9.17 2.47
CA LEU A 10 38.32 -9.26 1.60
C LEU A 10 37.11 -8.83 2.46
N GLY A 11 36.61 -7.62 2.22
CA GLY A 11 35.31 -7.22 2.72
C GLY A 11 34.28 -8.20 2.16
N ALA A 12 33.54 -8.87 3.04
CA ALA A 12 32.37 -9.61 2.64
C ALA A 12 31.39 -8.62 2.01
N ALA A 13 31.26 -8.64 0.68
CA ALA A 13 30.13 -8.02 0.02
C ALA A 13 28.89 -8.75 0.53
N THR A 14 28.17 -8.13 1.46
CA THR A 14 26.84 -8.58 1.85
C THR A 14 25.96 -8.36 0.64
N SER A 15 25.79 -9.39 -0.20
CA SER A 15 24.77 -9.39 -1.23
C SER A 15 23.43 -9.17 -0.54
N VAL A 16 22.78 -8.03 -0.81
CA VAL A 16 21.42 -7.79 -0.34
C VAL A 16 20.55 -8.84 -1.00
N ALA A 17 19.94 -9.71 -0.20
CA ALA A 17 18.97 -10.64 -0.71
C ALA A 17 17.75 -9.85 -1.20
N ALA A 18 17.30 -10.12 -2.42
CA ALA A 18 16.07 -9.56 -2.93
C ALA A 18 14.88 -10.10 -2.12
N LEU A 19 13.94 -9.24 -1.75
CA LEU A 19 12.69 -9.71 -1.14
C LEU A 19 12.01 -10.70 -2.09
N PRO A 20 11.44 -11.81 -1.58
CA PRO A 20 10.74 -12.75 -2.44
C PRO A 20 9.51 -12.07 -3.04
N SER A 21 9.30 -12.21 -4.35
CA SER A 21 8.04 -11.73 -4.95
C SER A 21 6.86 -12.51 -4.37
N LEU A 22 5.98 -11.79 -3.67
CA LEU A 22 4.77 -12.35 -3.09
C LEU A 22 3.80 -12.79 -4.19
N VAL A 23 2.99 -13.80 -3.88
CA VAL A 23 1.96 -14.32 -4.78
C VAL A 23 0.58 -14.15 -4.17
N VAL A 24 -0.45 -13.99 -5.01
CA VAL A 24 -1.84 -14.02 -4.55
C VAL A 24 -2.33 -15.47 -4.52
N GLN A 25 -2.82 -15.92 -3.38
CA GLN A 25 -3.48 -17.22 -3.21
C GLN A 25 -4.83 -17.01 -2.53
N GLY A 26 -5.92 -17.22 -3.28
CA GLY A 26 -7.26 -16.88 -2.81
C GLY A 26 -7.34 -15.41 -2.40
N SER A 27 -7.74 -15.16 -1.15
CA SER A 27 -7.87 -13.83 -0.58
C SER A 27 -6.63 -13.32 0.18
N GLN A 28 -5.44 -13.92 -0.03
CA GLN A 28 -4.24 -13.58 0.73
C GLN A 28 -3.03 -13.35 -0.18
N PHE A 29 -2.20 -12.37 0.19
CA PHE A 29 -0.81 -12.31 -0.26
C PHE A 29 0.00 -13.36 0.50
N VAL A 30 0.84 -14.12 -0.19
CA VAL A 30 1.58 -15.23 0.40
C VAL A 30 3.05 -15.13 0.02
N ASN A 31 3.93 -15.28 1.02
CA ASN A 31 5.34 -15.47 0.79
C ASN A 31 5.57 -16.90 0.27
N PRO A 32 6.05 -17.08 -0.97
CA PRO A 32 6.20 -18.42 -1.55
C PRO A 32 7.30 -19.25 -0.87
N THR A 33 8.25 -18.61 -0.19
CA THR A 33 9.36 -19.28 0.49
C THR A 33 8.92 -19.84 1.85
N THR A 34 8.12 -19.09 2.61
CA THR A 34 7.71 -19.50 3.97
C THR A 34 6.31 -20.10 4.04
N GLY A 35 5.44 -19.80 3.06
CA GLY A 35 4.02 -20.12 3.07
C GLY A 35 3.19 -19.26 4.02
N ASP A 36 3.76 -18.18 4.55
CA ASP A 36 3.04 -17.25 5.43
C ASP A 36 2.22 -16.25 4.62
N ALA A 37 1.04 -15.91 5.14
CA ALA A 37 0.23 -14.80 4.67
C ALA A 37 0.90 -13.48 5.06
N PHE A 38 1.17 -12.65 4.07
CA PHE A 38 1.75 -11.33 4.27
C PHE A 38 0.69 -10.33 4.71
N GLN A 39 0.93 -9.68 5.85
CA GLN A 39 0.09 -8.56 6.33
C GLN A 39 0.76 -7.24 5.96
N ILE A 40 0.07 -6.38 5.24
CA ILE A 40 0.54 -5.05 4.87
C ILE A 40 0.57 -4.19 6.12
N VAL A 41 1.76 -3.71 6.49
CA VAL A 41 1.98 -2.66 7.47
C VAL A 41 2.58 -1.48 6.71
N GLY A 42 1.70 -0.64 6.16
CA GLY A 42 2.07 0.29 5.11
C GLY A 42 1.99 1.77 5.48
N VAL A 43 2.60 2.60 4.63
CA VAL A 43 2.44 4.06 4.66
C VAL A 43 2.32 4.61 3.22
N ALA A 44 1.44 5.58 3.02
CA ALA A 44 1.35 6.34 1.79
C ALA A 44 2.58 7.25 1.66
N TYR A 45 3.31 7.15 0.55
CA TYR A 45 4.59 7.81 0.32
C TYR A 45 4.55 8.60 -0.99
N GLN A 46 4.04 9.82 -0.91
CA GLN A 46 3.92 10.76 -2.03
C GLN A 46 4.40 12.16 -1.58
N ILE A 47 5.71 12.32 -1.37
CA ILE A 47 6.27 13.58 -0.88
C ILE A 47 5.97 14.73 -1.87
N GLY A 48 5.39 15.82 -1.37
CA GLY A 48 4.92 16.95 -2.19
C GLY A 48 3.51 16.75 -2.77
N GLY A 49 2.81 15.69 -2.36
CA GLY A 49 1.49 15.33 -2.88
C GLY A 49 1.50 15.17 -4.41
N SER A 50 0.43 15.63 -5.05
CA SER A 50 0.31 15.66 -6.52
C SER A 50 1.47 16.40 -7.19
N ALA A 51 1.95 17.49 -6.59
CA ALA A 51 3.07 18.29 -7.11
C ALA A 51 4.44 17.62 -6.89
N GLY A 52 4.49 16.53 -6.14
CA GLY A 52 5.67 15.68 -6.00
C GLY A 52 6.08 15.02 -7.31
N TYR A 53 5.12 14.79 -8.21
CA TYR A 53 5.36 14.37 -9.59
C TYR A 53 5.52 15.60 -10.50
N ASP A 54 6.75 15.85 -10.94
CA ASP A 54 7.12 16.96 -11.81
C ASP A 54 7.99 16.44 -12.97
N PRO A 55 7.34 15.99 -14.07
CA PRO A 55 8.06 15.43 -15.22
C PRO A 55 8.93 16.48 -15.93
N ASN A 56 8.60 17.77 -15.84
CA ASN A 56 9.36 18.83 -16.50
C ASN A 56 10.74 19.04 -15.87
N HIS A 57 10.88 18.69 -14.59
CA HIS A 57 12.14 18.78 -13.85
C HIS A 57 12.73 17.41 -13.51
N GLY A 58 12.17 16.32 -14.06
CA GLY A 58 12.65 14.96 -13.86
C GLY A 58 12.60 14.52 -12.40
N LYS A 59 11.51 14.85 -11.70
CA LYS A 59 11.33 14.58 -10.28
C LYS A 59 10.04 13.81 -10.01
N ASP A 60 10.14 12.78 -9.19
CA ASP A 60 9.01 12.12 -8.54
C ASP A 60 9.41 11.61 -7.13
N PRO A 61 8.50 11.04 -6.32
CA PRO A 61 8.82 10.57 -4.97
C PRO A 61 9.90 9.48 -4.89
N LEU A 62 10.19 8.80 -6.01
CA LEU A 62 11.14 7.68 -6.08
C LEU A 62 12.38 8.00 -6.95
N SER A 63 12.57 9.26 -7.36
CA SER A 63 13.67 9.64 -8.24
C SER A 63 14.95 10.08 -7.51
N ASN A 64 14.95 10.11 -6.17
CA ASN A 64 16.09 10.56 -5.36
C ASN A 64 16.44 9.54 -4.26
N GLY A 65 17.56 8.82 -4.45
CA GLY A 65 18.04 7.79 -3.55
C GLY A 65 18.35 8.28 -2.14
N ASP A 66 18.90 9.49 -1.97
CA ASP A 66 19.22 10.06 -0.66
C ASP A 66 17.94 10.32 0.17
N ILE A 67 16.87 10.80 -0.48
CA ILE A 67 15.56 11.00 0.14
C ILE A 67 14.94 9.65 0.52
N CYS A 68 14.92 8.70 -0.41
CA CYS A 68 14.40 7.35 -0.16
C CYS A 68 15.14 6.65 0.99
N ARG A 69 16.46 6.83 1.11
CA ARG A 69 17.28 6.26 2.19
C ARG A 69 16.95 6.84 3.55
N ARG A 70 16.83 8.17 3.63
CA ARG A 70 16.40 8.86 4.86
C ARG A 70 15.06 8.33 5.33
N ASP A 71 14.10 8.23 4.41
CA ASP A 71 12.73 7.91 4.76
C ASP A 71 12.53 6.41 5.03
N ALA A 72 13.18 5.53 4.27
CA ALA A 72 13.21 4.10 4.54
C ALA A 72 13.78 3.81 5.94
N ALA A 73 14.84 4.49 6.37
CA ALA A 73 15.41 4.31 7.71
C ALA A 73 14.39 4.67 8.82
N LEU A 74 13.60 5.74 8.63
CA LEU A 74 12.55 6.13 9.56
C LEU A 74 11.37 5.16 9.53
N MET A 75 10.92 4.76 8.34
CA MET A 75 9.86 3.77 8.16
C MET A 75 10.20 2.41 8.79
N GLN A 76 11.47 1.98 8.75
CA GLN A 76 11.91 0.75 9.45
C GLN A 76 11.70 0.86 10.96
N MET A 77 11.92 2.03 11.56
CA MET A 77 11.71 2.27 12.99
C MET A 77 10.22 2.21 13.40
N LEU A 78 9.31 2.33 12.44
CA LEU A 78 7.87 2.16 12.62
C LEU A 78 7.41 0.72 12.41
N GLY A 79 8.25 -0.18 11.88
CA GLY A 79 7.84 -1.54 11.50
C GLY A 79 7.17 -1.62 10.12
N ILE A 80 7.25 -0.57 9.30
CA ILE A 80 6.63 -0.53 7.97
C ILE A 80 7.28 -1.57 7.04
N ASN A 81 6.47 -2.27 6.26
CA ASN A 81 6.91 -3.25 5.26
C ASN A 81 6.36 -2.96 3.86
N THR A 82 5.62 -1.87 3.66
CA THR A 82 4.99 -1.52 2.39
C THR A 82 4.90 0.00 2.24
N ILE A 83 5.20 0.52 1.05
CA ILE A 83 4.86 1.89 0.66
C ILE A 83 3.79 1.87 -0.44
N ARG A 84 2.89 2.85 -0.43
CA ARG A 84 2.01 3.14 -1.56
C ARG A 84 2.43 4.44 -2.22
N VAL A 85 2.67 4.42 -3.54
CA VAL A 85 3.09 5.59 -4.30
C VAL A 85 2.10 5.83 -5.45
N TYR A 86 1.64 7.06 -5.56
CA TYR A 86 0.45 7.40 -6.33
C TYR A 86 0.80 7.94 -7.71
N ASN A 87 1.80 8.82 -7.79
CA ASN A 87 2.13 9.55 -9.01
C ASN A 87 3.62 9.46 -9.26
N LEU A 88 3.97 8.87 -10.40
CA LEU A 88 5.34 8.59 -10.83
C LEU A 88 5.54 8.97 -12.28
N ASP A 89 6.78 9.31 -12.64
CA ASP A 89 7.16 9.48 -14.02
C ASP A 89 7.57 8.12 -14.61
N PRO A 90 6.87 7.59 -15.62
CA PRO A 90 7.28 6.34 -16.25
C PRO A 90 8.63 6.41 -16.96
N ASN A 91 9.23 7.59 -17.15
CA ASN A 91 10.48 7.81 -17.87
C ASN A 91 11.70 8.06 -16.97
N LEU A 92 11.54 8.03 -15.64
CA LEU A 92 12.66 8.18 -14.71
C LEU A 92 13.23 6.83 -14.29
N ASN A 93 14.49 6.80 -13.87
CA ASN A 93 15.10 5.62 -13.27
C ASN A 93 14.77 5.58 -11.76
N HIS A 94 14.25 4.46 -11.28
CA HIS A 94 13.90 4.24 -9.87
C HIS A 94 14.75 3.16 -9.20
N ASP A 95 15.84 2.71 -9.83
CA ASP A 95 16.63 1.56 -9.40
C ASP A 95 17.15 1.75 -7.97
N GLU A 96 17.67 2.93 -7.65
CA GLU A 96 18.25 3.20 -6.33
C GLU A 96 17.20 3.19 -5.23
N CYS A 97 16.08 3.90 -5.40
CA CYS A 97 14.99 3.91 -4.42
C CYS A 97 14.35 2.52 -4.26
N ALA A 98 14.07 1.82 -5.37
CA ALA A 98 13.53 0.47 -5.32
C ALA A 98 14.48 -0.50 -4.58
N SER A 99 15.79 -0.36 -4.79
CA SER A 99 16.82 -1.15 -4.10
C SER A 99 16.92 -0.83 -2.61
N ILE A 100 16.79 0.46 -2.25
CA ILE A 100 16.75 0.90 -0.86
C ILE A 100 15.54 0.32 -0.13
N PHE A 101 14.34 0.46 -0.71
CA PHE A 101 13.13 -0.07 -0.10
C PHE A 101 13.16 -1.61 -0.05
N ASN A 102 13.70 -2.28 -1.09
CA ASN A 102 13.91 -3.71 -1.07
C ASN A 102 14.80 -4.13 0.11
N ALA A 103 15.97 -3.50 0.26
CA ALA A 103 16.88 -3.78 1.37
C ALA A 103 16.22 -3.50 2.73
N ALA A 104 15.44 -2.42 2.82
CA ALA A 104 14.71 -2.06 4.03
C ALA A 104 13.54 -3.00 4.36
N GLY A 105 13.29 -4.05 3.57
CA GLY A 105 12.18 -4.98 3.80
C GLY A 105 10.82 -4.44 3.38
N MET A 106 10.77 -3.50 2.44
CA MET A 106 9.56 -2.80 2.03
C MET A 106 9.15 -3.13 0.59
N TYR A 107 7.89 -3.53 0.44
CA TYR A 107 7.24 -3.68 -0.84
C TYR A 107 6.62 -2.37 -1.34
N MET A 108 6.34 -2.30 -2.64
CA MET A 108 5.73 -1.13 -3.28
C MET A 108 4.36 -1.47 -3.87
N LEU A 109 3.34 -0.71 -3.50
CA LEU A 109 2.06 -0.61 -4.19
C LEU A 109 2.12 0.62 -5.09
N ILE A 110 1.93 0.43 -6.40
CA ILE A 110 2.12 1.49 -7.38
C ILE A 110 0.82 1.77 -8.12
N ASP A 111 0.33 2.99 -8.06
CA ASP A 111 -0.76 3.44 -8.94
C ASP A 111 -0.17 3.74 -10.34
N VAL A 112 -0.81 3.25 -11.41
CA VAL A 112 -0.32 3.49 -12.79
C VAL A 112 -0.77 4.84 -13.38
N ASN A 113 -1.52 5.61 -12.58
CA ASN A 113 -2.21 6.82 -12.99
C ASN A 113 -1.51 8.06 -12.44
N SER A 114 -1.91 9.24 -12.90
CA SER A 114 -1.53 10.52 -12.28
C SER A 114 -2.65 11.56 -12.42
N PRO A 115 -2.61 12.65 -11.64
CA PRO A 115 -3.56 13.75 -11.75
C PRO A 115 -3.34 14.62 -13.00
N LEU A 116 -2.22 14.45 -13.73
CA LEU A 116 -1.97 15.22 -14.95
C LEU A 116 -2.98 14.86 -16.04
N VAL A 117 -3.27 15.83 -16.89
CA VAL A 117 -4.25 15.70 -17.98
C VAL A 117 -3.86 14.55 -18.91
N GLY A 118 -4.78 13.60 -19.08
CA GLY A 118 -4.59 12.44 -19.96
C GLY A 118 -3.86 11.25 -19.33
N GLU A 119 -3.60 11.31 -18.03
CA GLU A 119 -2.85 10.30 -17.28
C GLU A 119 -3.70 9.49 -16.30
N SER A 120 -5.01 9.68 -16.36
CA SER A 120 -6.02 8.97 -15.58
C SER A 120 -7.37 8.97 -16.32
N LEU A 121 -8.27 8.09 -15.89
CA LEU A 121 -9.67 8.15 -16.32
C LEU A 121 -10.38 9.34 -15.66
N VAL A 122 -11.14 10.08 -16.45
CA VAL A 122 -12.02 11.16 -16.00
C VAL A 122 -13.33 10.55 -15.50
N SER A 123 -13.59 10.63 -14.19
CA SER A 123 -14.68 9.91 -13.50
C SER A 123 -16.08 10.21 -14.02
N TYR A 124 -16.36 11.41 -14.54
CA TYR A 124 -17.67 11.79 -15.06
C TYR A 124 -17.84 11.59 -16.58
N GLN A 125 -16.77 11.19 -17.29
CA GLN A 125 -16.79 10.89 -18.73
C GLN A 125 -15.66 9.93 -19.12
N PRO A 126 -15.60 8.72 -18.54
CA PRO A 126 -14.44 7.82 -18.71
C PRO A 126 -14.20 7.45 -20.18
N TRP A 127 -15.23 7.45 -21.03
CA TRP A 127 -15.11 7.22 -22.47
C TRP A 127 -14.23 8.23 -23.22
N THR A 128 -14.04 9.45 -22.70
CA THR A 128 -13.18 10.47 -23.34
C THR A 128 -11.71 10.33 -22.96
N SER A 129 -11.41 9.52 -21.93
CA SER A 129 -10.08 9.39 -21.32
C SER A 129 -9.51 7.97 -21.43
N TYR A 130 -10.31 7.01 -21.89
CA TYR A 130 -9.83 5.68 -22.27
C TYR A 130 -9.38 5.65 -23.74
N TYR A 131 -8.13 6.05 -23.99
CA TYR A 131 -7.51 6.11 -25.32
C TYR A 131 -6.07 5.59 -25.32
N GLU A 132 -5.48 5.40 -26.50
CA GLU A 132 -4.17 4.74 -26.66
C GLU A 132 -3.06 5.37 -25.83
N ALA A 133 -2.91 6.70 -25.82
CA ALA A 133 -1.80 7.33 -25.10
C ALA A 133 -1.91 7.17 -23.58
N TYR A 134 -3.12 7.24 -23.01
CA TYR A 134 -3.36 6.94 -21.60
C TYR A 134 -2.98 5.49 -21.29
N VAL A 135 -3.46 4.52 -22.07
CA VAL A 135 -3.14 3.11 -21.84
C VAL A 135 -1.64 2.84 -22.01
N ASN A 136 -0.98 3.45 -23.00
CA ASN A 136 0.46 3.37 -23.21
C ASN A 136 1.25 3.89 -22.00
N ARG A 137 0.80 4.97 -21.35
CA ARG A 137 1.40 5.45 -20.11
C ARG A 137 1.32 4.39 -19.00
N THR A 138 0.17 3.74 -18.84
CA THR A 138 0.03 2.71 -17.80
C THR A 138 0.99 1.53 -18.04
N PHE A 139 1.20 1.14 -19.31
CA PHE A 139 2.21 0.15 -19.69
C PHE A 139 3.64 0.63 -19.43
N ALA A 140 3.91 1.93 -19.55
CA ALA A 140 5.22 2.49 -19.27
C ALA A 140 5.57 2.42 -17.78
N ILE A 141 4.60 2.63 -16.88
CA ILE A 141 4.77 2.33 -15.45
C ILE A 141 5.04 0.83 -15.24
N VAL A 142 4.32 -0.06 -15.93
CA VAL A 142 4.58 -1.51 -15.86
C VAL A 142 6.01 -1.85 -16.29
N GLU A 143 6.49 -1.35 -17.43
CA GLU A 143 7.86 -1.60 -17.91
C GLU A 143 8.89 -1.20 -16.84
N ASN A 144 8.73 -0.02 -16.26
CA ASN A 144 9.69 0.54 -15.32
C ASN A 144 9.76 -0.27 -14.00
N PHE A 145 8.65 -0.83 -13.53
CA PHE A 145 8.58 -1.48 -12.22
C PHE A 145 8.48 -3.01 -12.22
N LYS A 146 8.09 -3.66 -13.33
CA LYS A 146 7.78 -5.11 -13.37
C LYS A 146 8.91 -6.04 -12.95
N ASN A 147 10.16 -5.57 -13.03
CA ASN A 147 11.35 -6.36 -12.71
C ASN A 147 11.77 -6.24 -11.24
N TYR A 148 11.20 -5.29 -10.47
CA TYR A 148 11.49 -5.19 -9.05
C TYR A 148 10.78 -6.33 -8.30
N PRO A 149 11.51 -7.12 -7.51
CA PRO A 149 10.93 -8.25 -6.81
C PRO A 149 10.04 -7.80 -5.64
N ASN A 150 10.30 -6.61 -5.09
CA ASN A 150 9.51 -5.96 -4.05
C ASN A 150 8.34 -5.11 -4.59
N LEU A 151 8.03 -5.12 -5.89
CA LEU A 151 6.75 -4.60 -6.38
C LEU A 151 5.62 -5.55 -5.95
N LEU A 152 4.72 -5.11 -5.07
CA LEU A 152 3.61 -5.92 -4.59
C LEU A 152 2.47 -6.00 -5.60
N ALA A 153 2.00 -4.84 -6.07
CA ALA A 153 0.86 -4.75 -6.97
C ALA A 153 0.82 -3.41 -7.71
N PHE A 154 0.04 -3.39 -8.79
CA PHE A 154 -0.41 -2.15 -9.43
C PHE A 154 -1.87 -1.85 -9.10
N PHE A 155 -2.22 -0.57 -9.00
CA PHE A 155 -3.61 -0.12 -8.99
C PHE A 155 -4.00 0.46 -10.36
N SER A 156 -5.05 -0.08 -10.97
CA SER A 156 -5.59 0.41 -12.25
C SER A 156 -6.39 1.71 -12.10
N GLY A 157 -6.81 2.05 -10.88
CA GLY A 157 -7.50 3.29 -10.54
C GLY A 157 -7.64 3.46 -9.02
N ASN A 158 -7.85 4.71 -8.62
CA ASN A 158 -8.05 5.12 -7.24
C ASN A 158 -9.28 6.02 -7.15
N GLU A 159 -10.29 5.62 -6.38
CA GLU A 159 -11.51 6.39 -6.07
C GLU A 159 -12.24 7.00 -7.28
N VAL A 160 -12.05 6.45 -8.48
CA VAL A 160 -12.75 6.91 -9.69
C VAL A 160 -14.27 6.74 -9.56
N ILE A 161 -14.71 5.74 -8.78
CA ILE A 161 -16.09 5.58 -8.32
C ILE A 161 -16.14 6.19 -6.90
N ASP A 162 -16.68 7.40 -6.80
CA ASP A 162 -16.78 8.20 -5.57
C ASP A 162 -18.24 8.50 -5.17
N SER A 163 -19.20 8.04 -5.97
CA SER A 163 -20.62 8.33 -5.80
C SER A 163 -21.46 7.41 -6.68
N VAL A 164 -22.77 7.35 -6.41
CA VAL A 164 -23.74 6.70 -7.31
C VAL A 164 -23.65 7.27 -8.73
N LYS A 165 -23.35 8.57 -8.87
CA LYS A 165 -23.23 9.22 -10.18
C LYS A 165 -22.06 8.69 -11.00
N THR A 166 -20.87 8.58 -10.41
CA THR A 166 -19.70 8.04 -11.13
C THR A 166 -19.80 6.53 -11.32
N ALA A 167 -20.48 5.83 -10.41
CA ALA A 167 -20.78 4.40 -10.52
C ALA A 167 -21.64 4.02 -11.74
N ALA A 168 -22.39 4.97 -12.32
CA ALA A 168 -23.22 4.72 -13.50
C ALA A 168 -22.40 4.43 -14.77
N ASP A 169 -21.17 4.96 -14.87
CA ASP A 169 -20.37 4.90 -16.12
C ASP A 169 -18.97 4.31 -15.93
N VAL A 170 -18.33 4.51 -14.78
CA VAL A 170 -16.92 4.15 -14.54
C VAL A 170 -16.61 2.66 -14.49
N PRO A 171 -17.43 1.78 -13.85
CA PRO A 171 -17.06 0.39 -13.61
C PRO A 171 -16.51 -0.39 -14.83
N PRO A 172 -17.15 -0.36 -16.03
CA PRO A 172 -16.63 -1.07 -17.20
C PRO A 172 -15.27 -0.55 -17.69
N TYR A 173 -14.95 0.74 -17.52
CA TYR A 173 -13.68 1.31 -17.96
C TYR A 173 -12.51 0.93 -17.04
N ILE A 174 -12.71 0.91 -15.73
CA ILE A 174 -11.67 0.43 -14.80
C ILE A 174 -11.39 -1.06 -15.04
N ARG A 175 -12.42 -1.88 -15.29
CA ARG A 175 -12.23 -3.29 -15.67
C ARG A 175 -11.51 -3.44 -17.01
N ALA A 176 -11.73 -2.55 -17.97
CA ALA A 176 -11.00 -2.54 -19.23
C ALA A 176 -9.51 -2.17 -19.05
N VAL A 177 -9.18 -1.16 -18.26
CA VAL A 177 -7.79 -0.82 -17.91
C VAL A 177 -7.12 -1.99 -17.17
N THR A 178 -7.82 -2.61 -16.21
CA THR A 178 -7.35 -3.79 -15.48
C THR A 178 -7.05 -4.96 -16.43
N ARG A 179 -7.96 -5.24 -17.37
CA ARG A 179 -7.77 -6.25 -18.43
C ARG A 179 -6.53 -5.98 -19.26
N ASP A 180 -6.36 -4.74 -19.71
CA ASP A 180 -5.27 -4.38 -20.61
C ASP A 180 -3.92 -4.46 -19.90
N LEU A 181 -3.82 -3.95 -18.67
CA LEU A 181 -2.64 -4.10 -17.80
C LEU A 181 -2.27 -5.56 -17.58
N LYS A 182 -3.24 -6.40 -17.21
CA LYS A 182 -2.98 -7.81 -16.93
C LYS A 182 -2.55 -8.58 -18.17
N ASN A 183 -3.13 -8.30 -19.34
CA ASN A 183 -2.66 -8.89 -20.59
C ASN A 183 -1.25 -8.42 -20.96
N TYR A 184 -0.94 -7.13 -20.75
CA TYR A 184 0.40 -6.60 -20.97
C TYR A 184 1.43 -7.25 -20.04
N ILE A 185 1.15 -7.31 -18.74
CA ILE A 185 1.99 -7.98 -17.72
C ILE A 185 2.21 -9.45 -18.10
N LYS A 186 1.15 -10.17 -18.48
CA LYS A 186 1.24 -11.58 -18.89
C LYS A 186 2.19 -11.77 -20.07
N ASN A 187 2.24 -10.83 -21.02
CA ASN A 187 3.09 -10.93 -22.20
C ASN A 187 4.53 -10.45 -21.95
N HIS A 188 4.74 -9.49 -21.05
CA HIS A 188 6.00 -8.74 -20.97
C HIS A 188 6.71 -8.77 -19.61
N ALA A 189 6.09 -9.30 -18.55
CA ALA A 189 6.69 -9.39 -17.21
C ALA A 189 7.25 -10.79 -16.91
N PRO A 190 8.33 -10.90 -16.12
CA PRO A 190 8.95 -12.19 -15.79
C PRO A 190 8.13 -12.99 -14.74
N ARG A 191 7.10 -12.37 -14.14
CA ARG A 191 6.25 -12.96 -13.11
C ARG A 191 4.83 -12.43 -13.20
N ALA A 192 3.89 -13.11 -12.55
CA ALA A 192 2.59 -12.54 -12.28
C ALA A 192 2.73 -11.35 -11.32
N ILE A 193 2.10 -10.23 -11.67
CA ILE A 193 1.99 -9.04 -10.84
C ILE A 193 0.50 -8.73 -10.74
N PRO A 194 -0.09 -8.74 -9.53
CA PRO A 194 -1.51 -8.51 -9.38
C PRO A 194 -1.86 -7.05 -9.72
N VAL A 195 -3.00 -6.88 -10.39
CA VAL A 195 -3.58 -5.56 -10.69
C VAL A 195 -4.92 -5.42 -9.98
N GLY A 196 -5.03 -4.43 -9.10
CA GLY A 196 -6.21 -4.17 -8.29
C GLY A 196 -6.86 -2.82 -8.54
N TYR A 197 -7.86 -2.53 -7.71
CA TYR A 197 -8.52 -1.23 -7.62
C TYR A 197 -8.49 -0.74 -6.17
N SER A 198 -8.24 0.56 -5.98
CA SER A 198 -8.36 1.24 -4.69
C SER A 198 -9.68 2.02 -4.66
N ALA A 199 -10.65 1.53 -3.89
CA ALA A 199 -12.01 2.05 -3.82
C ALA A 199 -12.16 3.11 -2.73
N ALA A 200 -13.08 4.05 -2.92
CA ALA A 200 -13.53 4.95 -1.87
C ALA A 200 -14.51 4.22 -0.93
N ASP A 201 -14.52 4.57 0.36
CA ASP A 201 -15.49 4.05 1.35
C ASP A 201 -16.87 4.74 1.25
N VAL A 202 -17.46 4.68 0.05
CA VAL A 202 -18.79 5.23 -0.25
C VAL A 202 -19.82 4.11 -0.10
N ARG A 203 -20.46 4.05 1.07
CA ARG A 203 -21.28 2.91 1.51
C ARG A 203 -22.41 2.53 0.55
N ASP A 204 -22.98 3.52 -0.14
CA ASP A 204 -24.08 3.30 -1.10
C ASP A 204 -23.64 2.46 -2.30
N VAL A 205 -22.36 2.51 -2.70
CA VAL A 205 -21.85 1.81 -3.89
C VAL A 205 -20.76 0.78 -3.59
N LEU A 206 -20.27 0.69 -2.35
CA LEU A 206 -19.10 -0.12 -2.01
C LEU A 206 -19.30 -1.61 -2.27
N GLU A 207 -20.44 -2.19 -1.85
CA GLU A 207 -20.74 -3.61 -2.07
C GLU A 207 -20.81 -3.92 -3.57
N ASP A 208 -21.49 -3.08 -4.33
CA ASP A 208 -21.62 -3.25 -5.78
C ASP A 208 -20.30 -3.07 -6.50
N THR A 209 -19.49 -2.10 -6.07
CA THR A 209 -18.12 -1.88 -6.57
C THR A 209 -17.28 -3.16 -6.37
N TRP A 210 -17.26 -3.70 -5.16
CA TRP A 210 -16.54 -4.94 -4.86
C TRP A 210 -17.04 -6.12 -5.69
N ASN A 211 -18.35 -6.36 -5.72
CA ASN A 211 -18.96 -7.42 -6.50
C ASN A 211 -18.65 -7.30 -8.00
N TYR A 212 -18.70 -6.08 -8.54
CA TYR A 212 -18.42 -5.80 -9.94
C TYR A 212 -16.97 -6.12 -10.32
N PHE A 213 -15.99 -5.77 -9.46
CA PHE A 213 -14.57 -6.00 -9.73
C PHE A 213 -14.12 -7.43 -9.47
N GLN A 214 -14.75 -8.14 -8.52
CA GLN A 214 -14.39 -9.54 -8.23
C GLN A 214 -15.15 -10.55 -9.10
N CYS A 215 -16.25 -10.20 -9.76
CA CYS A 215 -17.00 -11.20 -10.51
C CYS A 215 -16.29 -11.64 -11.81
N ALA A 216 -16.50 -12.89 -12.19
CA ALA A 216 -16.02 -13.47 -13.43
C ALA A 216 -17.09 -13.34 -14.54
N ILE A 217 -16.76 -12.65 -15.64
CA ILE A 217 -17.65 -12.53 -16.80
C ILE A 217 -17.89 -13.92 -17.40
N ASN A 218 -19.16 -14.29 -17.59
CA ASN A 218 -19.58 -15.61 -18.06
C ASN A 218 -19.04 -16.79 -17.22
N GLY A 219 -18.68 -16.55 -15.95
CA GLY A 219 -18.11 -17.56 -15.05
C GLY A 219 -16.69 -17.98 -15.42
N ASN A 220 -15.99 -17.23 -16.28
CA ASN A 220 -14.63 -17.54 -16.70
C ASN A 220 -13.62 -17.27 -15.57
N ALA A 221 -13.05 -18.33 -14.99
CA ALA A 221 -12.06 -18.21 -13.92
C ALA A 221 -10.80 -17.42 -14.34
N ASN A 222 -10.46 -17.41 -15.63
CA ASN A 222 -9.31 -16.72 -16.22
C ASN A 222 -9.66 -15.35 -16.82
N ASP A 223 -10.80 -14.78 -16.44
CA ASP A 223 -11.20 -13.43 -16.86
C ASP A 223 -10.15 -12.38 -16.42
N MET A 224 -9.39 -11.88 -17.40
CA MET A 224 -8.32 -10.90 -17.17
C MET A 224 -8.85 -9.54 -16.73
N SER A 225 -10.14 -9.26 -16.89
CA SER A 225 -10.74 -8.00 -16.46
C SER A 225 -11.15 -7.99 -14.98
N ARG A 226 -11.14 -9.15 -14.32
CA ARG A 226 -11.35 -9.24 -12.86
C ARG A 226 -10.14 -8.62 -12.16
N ALA A 227 -10.38 -7.83 -11.12
CA ALA A 227 -9.31 -7.35 -10.25
C ALA A 227 -8.65 -8.54 -9.53
N ASP A 228 -7.34 -8.47 -9.31
CA ASP A 228 -6.62 -9.46 -8.50
C ASP A 228 -6.61 -9.09 -7.01
N ILE A 229 -6.93 -7.84 -6.70
CA ILE A 229 -6.93 -7.21 -5.37
C ILE A 229 -8.07 -6.21 -5.31
N PHE A 230 -8.72 -6.07 -4.16
CA PHE A 230 -9.67 -4.99 -3.90
C PHE A 230 -9.28 -4.25 -2.63
N ALA A 231 -8.81 -3.00 -2.74
CA ALA A 231 -8.38 -2.22 -1.59
C ALA A 231 -9.36 -1.07 -1.31
N LEU A 232 -9.39 -0.59 -0.07
CA LEU A 232 -10.32 0.42 0.39
C LEU A 232 -9.62 1.58 1.09
N ASN A 233 -9.92 2.81 0.69
CA ASN A 233 -9.59 4.00 1.42
C ASN A 233 -10.68 4.25 2.47
N SER A 234 -10.44 3.88 3.75
CA SER A 234 -11.43 4.01 4.81
C SER A 234 -10.92 4.83 6.00
N TYR A 235 -11.59 5.95 6.22
CA TYR A 235 -11.34 6.87 7.34
C TYR A 235 -12.43 6.79 8.42
N SER A 236 -13.20 5.70 8.44
CA SER A 236 -14.36 5.52 9.33
C SER A 236 -13.98 5.32 10.82
N TRP A 237 -12.71 5.04 11.12
CA TRP A 237 -12.19 5.02 12.49
C TRP A 237 -11.51 6.35 12.84
N CYS A 238 -12.13 7.13 13.73
CA CYS A 238 -11.66 8.45 14.15
C CYS A 238 -11.43 8.50 15.67
N GLY A 239 -10.22 8.90 16.10
CA GLY A 239 -9.89 9.07 17.52
C GLY A 239 -9.90 7.77 18.33
N ASN A 240 -10.45 7.83 19.54
CA ASN A 240 -10.66 6.66 20.40
C ASN A 240 -12.00 5.99 20.04
N SER A 241 -12.02 5.26 18.92
CA SER A 241 -13.18 4.48 18.47
C SER A 241 -13.05 3.00 18.87
N ASN A 242 -13.96 2.16 18.37
CA ASN A 242 -13.89 0.71 18.46
C ASN A 242 -14.49 0.05 17.20
N PHE A 243 -14.34 -1.27 17.09
CA PHE A 243 -14.73 -2.07 15.93
C PHE A 243 -16.16 -1.84 15.43
N HIS A 244 -17.12 -1.60 16.33
CA HIS A 244 -18.52 -1.34 15.97
C HIS A 244 -18.78 0.14 15.68
N GLN A 245 -18.22 1.05 16.49
CA GLN A 245 -18.39 2.49 16.30
C GLN A 245 -17.78 2.98 14.98
N SER A 246 -16.68 2.36 14.55
CA SER A 246 -16.03 2.68 13.28
C SER A 246 -16.68 2.03 12.07
N SER A 247 -17.71 1.19 12.22
CA SER A 247 -18.27 0.33 11.15
C SER A 247 -17.29 -0.70 10.56
N TYR A 248 -16.16 -0.96 11.22
CA TYR A 248 -15.21 -1.99 10.74
C TYR A 248 -15.83 -3.39 10.81
N ASP A 249 -16.75 -3.63 11.74
CA ASP A 249 -17.56 -4.85 11.80
C ASP A 249 -18.40 -5.07 10.53
N GLN A 250 -18.99 -4.01 10.00
CA GLN A 250 -19.76 -4.05 8.76
C GLN A 250 -18.85 -4.32 7.55
N LEU A 251 -17.66 -3.70 7.51
CA LEU A 251 -16.66 -3.97 6.48
C LEU A 251 -16.17 -5.42 6.50
N VAL A 252 -15.87 -5.96 7.68
CA VAL A 252 -15.48 -7.36 7.84
C VAL A 252 -16.61 -8.29 7.39
N ALA A 253 -17.85 -8.01 7.78
CA ALA A 253 -19.01 -8.79 7.35
C ALA A 253 -19.20 -8.76 5.82
N LEU A 254 -19.01 -7.60 5.19
CA LEU A 254 -19.10 -7.43 3.73
C LEU A 254 -18.05 -8.28 3.00
N PHE A 255 -16.79 -8.23 3.43
CA PHE A 255 -15.69 -8.89 2.72
C PHE A 255 -15.38 -10.33 3.18
N GLN A 256 -16.17 -10.88 4.10
CA GLN A 256 -15.94 -12.21 4.69
C GLN A 256 -15.81 -13.34 3.66
N THR A 257 -16.45 -13.19 2.50
CA THR A 257 -16.43 -14.16 1.38
C THR A 257 -15.68 -13.63 0.15
N THR A 258 -14.72 -12.72 0.33
CA THR A 258 -13.92 -12.20 -0.79
C THR A 258 -13.12 -13.29 -1.50
N SER A 259 -13.08 -13.19 -2.83
CA SER A 259 -12.28 -14.07 -3.70
C SER A 259 -10.88 -13.52 -4.00
N VAL A 260 -10.60 -12.30 -3.56
CA VAL A 260 -9.33 -11.58 -3.76
C VAL A 260 -8.86 -10.95 -2.44
N PRO A 261 -7.56 -10.66 -2.26
CA PRO A 261 -7.08 -9.92 -1.11
C PRO A 261 -7.79 -8.59 -0.95
N VAL A 262 -8.23 -8.32 0.27
CA VAL A 262 -8.80 -7.04 0.69
C VAL A 262 -7.92 -6.43 1.78
N PHE A 263 -7.65 -5.13 1.70
CA PHE A 263 -6.89 -4.39 2.71
C PHE A 263 -7.26 -2.91 2.65
N TYR A 264 -6.85 -2.15 3.67
CA TYR A 264 -6.97 -0.70 3.61
C TYR A 264 -5.85 -0.10 2.78
N SER A 265 -6.15 0.41 1.60
CA SER A 265 -5.19 1.14 0.77
C SER A 265 -4.88 2.52 1.34
N GLU A 266 -5.77 3.04 2.21
CA GLU A 266 -5.57 4.19 3.09
C GLU A 266 -6.41 4.03 4.37
N PHE A 267 -5.85 4.40 5.52
CA PHE A 267 -6.59 4.64 6.76
C PHE A 267 -5.87 5.68 7.63
N GLY A 268 -6.53 6.11 8.70
CA GLY A 268 -5.96 7.01 9.71
C GLY A 268 -6.61 8.38 9.72
N CYS A 269 -7.91 8.43 10.02
CA CYS A 269 -8.69 9.67 10.18
C CYS A 269 -7.95 10.68 11.06
N ASN A 270 -7.77 11.91 10.57
CA ASN A 270 -7.03 12.95 11.30
C ASN A 270 -7.87 13.81 12.25
N THR A 271 -9.10 13.39 12.52
CA THR A 271 -10.00 14.07 13.47
C THR A 271 -10.40 13.12 14.61
N PRO A 272 -10.13 13.44 15.89
CA PRO A 272 -9.30 14.54 16.37
C PRO A 272 -7.81 14.36 16.02
N SER A 273 -7.07 15.47 16.06
CA SER A 273 -5.60 15.52 15.94
C SER A 273 -4.96 15.92 17.30
N PRO A 274 -3.75 15.43 17.65
CA PRO A 274 -2.95 14.40 16.97
C PRO A 274 -3.68 13.05 16.87
N ARG A 275 -3.37 12.28 15.83
CA ARG A 275 -3.98 10.96 15.63
C ARG A 275 -3.49 9.98 16.67
N VAL A 276 -4.43 9.26 17.29
CA VAL A 276 -4.13 8.26 18.33
C VAL A 276 -3.93 6.84 17.80
N PHE A 277 -4.29 6.59 16.54
CA PHE A 277 -4.12 5.31 15.82
C PHE A 277 -4.61 4.07 16.58
N THR A 278 -5.75 4.18 17.28
CA THR A 278 -6.29 3.05 18.07
C THR A 278 -6.83 1.91 17.21
N GLU A 279 -7.05 2.16 15.92
CA GLU A 279 -7.41 1.17 14.90
C GLU A 279 -6.32 0.11 14.66
N ILE A 280 -5.03 0.42 14.91
CA ILE A 280 -3.91 -0.49 14.65
C ILE A 280 -4.11 -1.84 15.35
N GLY A 281 -4.49 -1.84 16.62
CA GLY A 281 -4.73 -3.08 17.37
C GLY A 281 -5.90 -3.90 16.82
N THR A 282 -6.87 -3.27 16.15
CA THR A 282 -8.01 -3.95 15.53
C THR A 282 -7.67 -4.50 14.16
N ILE A 283 -6.97 -3.70 13.32
CA ILE A 283 -6.54 -4.09 11.96
C ILE A 283 -5.70 -5.36 11.99
N TYR A 284 -4.74 -5.44 12.92
CA TYR A 284 -3.86 -6.60 13.08
C TYR A 284 -4.33 -7.56 14.19
N GLY A 285 -5.57 -7.38 14.65
CA GLY A 285 -6.21 -8.20 15.68
C GLY A 285 -7.10 -9.31 15.08
N PRO A 286 -7.61 -10.22 15.92
CA PRO A 286 -8.38 -11.39 15.47
C PRO A 286 -9.71 -11.06 14.80
N ASN A 287 -10.25 -9.85 14.98
CA ASN A 287 -11.51 -9.44 14.34
C ASN A 287 -11.36 -9.18 12.83
N MET A 288 -10.17 -8.78 12.38
CA MET A 288 -9.91 -8.42 10.99
C MET A 288 -8.93 -9.37 10.31
N THR A 289 -7.99 -9.94 11.09
CA THR A 289 -7.03 -10.92 10.60
C THR A 289 -7.77 -12.15 10.04
N GLY A 290 -7.61 -12.40 8.75
CA GLY A 290 -8.29 -13.48 8.02
C GLY A 290 -9.33 -13.01 7.01
N VAL A 291 -9.75 -11.74 7.08
CA VAL A 291 -10.55 -11.07 6.04
C VAL A 291 -9.72 -9.98 5.37
N PHE A 292 -9.11 -9.11 6.17
CA PHE A 292 -8.23 -8.05 5.69
C PHE A 292 -6.77 -8.50 5.74
N SER A 293 -5.96 -8.00 4.79
CA SER A 293 -4.51 -8.23 4.69
C SER A 293 -3.71 -7.03 5.20
N GLY A 294 -4.18 -6.38 6.26
CA GLY A 294 -3.55 -5.18 6.86
C GLY A 294 -3.98 -3.87 6.21
N GLY A 295 -3.07 -2.88 6.19
CA GLY A 295 -3.37 -1.58 5.58
C GLY A 295 -2.22 -0.58 5.53
N VAL A 296 -2.50 0.56 4.90
CA VAL A 296 -1.58 1.66 4.64
C VAL A 296 -2.04 2.92 5.37
N VAL A 297 -1.20 3.47 6.25
CA VAL A 297 -1.47 4.76 6.92
C VAL A 297 -1.32 5.91 5.91
N TYR A 298 -2.32 6.78 5.82
CA TYR A 298 -2.25 8.01 5.03
C TYR A 298 -1.89 9.20 5.94
N GLU A 299 -0.75 9.88 5.80
CA GLU A 299 0.36 9.65 4.87
C GLU A 299 1.71 10.05 5.51
N TYR A 300 2.83 9.75 4.82
CA TYR A 300 4.16 9.99 5.36
C TYR A 300 4.50 11.48 5.51
N ALA A 301 4.41 12.24 4.41
CA ALA A 301 4.78 13.66 4.38
C ALA A 301 3.60 14.56 4.77
N GLN A 302 3.90 15.63 5.51
CA GLN A 302 2.93 16.63 5.89
C GLN A 302 2.64 17.57 4.73
N GLU A 303 1.41 17.48 4.23
CA GLU A 303 0.87 18.33 3.17
C GLU A 303 -0.25 19.23 3.74
N PRO A 304 -0.85 20.16 2.95
CA PRO A 304 -1.91 21.06 3.44
C PRO A 304 -3.15 20.37 4.03
N ASN A 305 -3.32 19.07 3.78
CA ASN A 305 -4.40 18.22 4.27
C ASN A 305 -4.25 17.79 5.76
N ASN A 306 -3.07 18.00 6.37
CA ASN A 306 -2.76 17.64 7.75
C ASN A 306 -2.82 16.13 8.08
N TYR A 307 -2.27 15.30 7.20
CA TYR A 307 -2.15 13.85 7.40
C TYR A 307 -0.71 13.35 7.60
N GLY A 308 0.29 14.24 7.64
CA GLY A 308 1.69 13.83 7.67
C GLY A 308 2.13 13.19 8.98
N LEU A 309 3.07 12.25 8.87
CA LEU A 309 3.87 11.78 9.99
C LEU A 309 5.12 12.63 10.18
N VAL A 310 5.62 13.26 9.10
CA VAL A 310 6.83 14.07 9.12
C VAL A 310 6.69 15.32 8.25
N THR A 311 7.38 16.40 8.61
CA THR A 311 7.59 17.54 7.71
C THR A 311 8.89 17.35 6.95
N VAL A 312 8.84 17.45 5.62
CA VAL A 312 10.04 17.45 4.76
C VAL A 312 10.40 18.89 4.43
N ASN A 313 11.57 19.33 4.89
CA ASN A 313 12.05 20.69 4.70
C ASN A 313 12.71 20.87 3.32
N SER A 314 12.85 22.13 2.89
CA SER A 314 13.44 22.48 1.58
C SER A 314 14.90 22.09 1.41
N ASP A 315 15.63 21.90 2.52
CA ASP A 315 17.01 21.41 2.55
C ASP A 315 17.11 19.87 2.64
N ASN A 316 15.97 19.19 2.47
CA ASN A 316 15.79 17.75 2.66
C ASN A 316 16.05 17.26 4.10
N SER A 317 16.08 18.14 5.11
CA SER A 317 15.94 17.70 6.49
C SER A 317 14.49 17.27 6.78
N VAL A 318 14.31 16.51 7.86
CA VAL A 318 12.98 16.04 8.29
C VAL A 318 12.74 16.36 9.75
N ASP A 319 11.55 16.85 10.05
CA ASP A 319 11.07 17.01 11.42
C ASP A 319 9.93 16.02 11.68
N LEU A 320 10.10 15.13 12.65
CA LEU A 320 9.05 14.18 13.04
C LEU A 320 7.88 14.92 13.70
N LEU A 321 6.66 14.55 13.34
CA LEU A 321 5.44 15.10 13.94
C LEU A 321 4.90 14.19 15.05
N ALA A 322 3.98 14.71 15.87
CA ALA A 322 3.39 13.98 17.00
C ALA A 322 2.74 12.65 16.57
N ASP A 323 2.15 12.62 15.38
CA ASP A 323 1.54 11.43 14.80
C ASP A 323 2.55 10.31 14.57
N TYR A 324 3.80 10.61 14.18
CA TYR A 324 4.85 9.60 14.01
C TYR A 324 5.08 8.81 15.31
N ARG A 325 5.25 9.53 16.43
CA ARG A 325 5.50 8.88 17.73
C ARG A 325 4.25 8.16 18.24
N THR A 326 3.07 8.70 17.95
CA THR A 326 1.82 8.04 18.35
C THR A 326 1.59 6.74 17.57
N LEU A 327 1.84 6.75 16.26
CA LEU A 327 1.80 5.57 15.41
C LEU A 327 2.85 4.54 15.85
N GLN A 328 4.09 4.97 16.08
CA GLN A 328 5.15 4.11 16.59
C GLN A 328 4.75 3.40 17.89
N ASN A 329 4.13 4.13 18.82
CA ASN A 329 3.68 3.57 20.09
C ASN A 329 2.55 2.55 19.92
N GLN A 330 1.69 2.69 18.91
CA GLN A 330 0.65 1.69 18.61
C GLN A 330 1.27 0.46 17.96
N TYR A 331 2.15 0.63 16.97
CA TYR A 331 2.85 -0.50 16.36
C TYR A 331 3.75 -1.26 17.34
N ALA A 332 4.39 -0.58 18.30
CA ALA A 332 5.22 -1.22 19.33
C ALA A 332 4.42 -2.16 20.26
N LYS A 333 3.09 -2.10 20.25
CA LYS A 333 2.22 -3.03 20.99
C LYS A 333 1.94 -4.32 20.21
N LEU A 334 2.24 -4.36 18.91
CA LEU A 334 2.04 -5.54 18.08
C LEU A 334 3.18 -6.54 18.29
N ASP A 335 2.84 -7.82 18.32
CA ASP A 335 3.81 -8.89 18.09
C ASP A 335 3.95 -9.13 16.59
N PHE A 336 4.92 -8.45 15.96
CA PHE A 336 5.19 -8.58 14.52
C PHE A 336 5.50 -10.02 14.09
N LYS A 337 6.04 -10.85 14.99
CA LYS A 337 6.25 -12.28 14.69
C LYS A 337 4.93 -12.98 14.46
N SER A 338 3.95 -12.70 15.33
CA SER A 338 2.61 -13.26 15.20
C SER A 338 1.86 -12.66 14.01
N VAL A 339 2.04 -11.37 13.71
CA VAL A 339 1.40 -10.70 12.56
C VAL A 339 1.92 -11.25 11.22
N GLN A 340 3.24 -11.42 11.07
CA GLN A 340 3.85 -11.87 9.81
C GLN A 340 4.04 -13.40 9.73
N GLY A 341 3.87 -14.12 10.84
CA GLY A 341 4.03 -15.57 10.93
C GLY A 341 2.75 -16.38 10.75
N VAL A 342 1.65 -15.75 10.31
CA VAL A 342 0.38 -16.45 10.08
C VAL A 342 0.47 -17.29 8.81
N LYS A 343 0.28 -18.60 8.90
CA LYS A 343 0.24 -19.45 7.71
C LYS A 343 -0.94 -19.10 6.81
N ALA A 344 -0.70 -19.08 5.50
CA ALA A 344 -1.78 -18.91 4.53
C ALA A 344 -2.82 -20.03 4.71
N SER A 345 -4.10 -19.66 4.66
CA SER A 345 -5.21 -20.59 4.90
C SER A 345 -5.35 -21.63 3.79
N GLY A 346 -4.79 -21.35 2.61
CA GLY A 346 -4.98 -22.14 1.39
C GLY A 346 -6.42 -22.15 0.86
N LYS A 347 -7.34 -21.44 1.52
CA LYS A 347 -8.75 -21.37 1.12
C LYS A 347 -8.89 -20.45 -0.08
N THR A 348 -9.53 -20.95 -1.13
CA THR A 348 -9.88 -20.16 -2.30
C THR A 348 -11.40 -20.07 -2.38
N VAL A 349 -11.93 -18.85 -2.36
CA VAL A 349 -13.34 -18.60 -2.64
C VAL A 349 -13.49 -18.50 -4.16
N LYS A 350 -14.45 -19.24 -4.72
CA LYS A 350 -14.76 -19.13 -6.15
C LYS A 350 -15.36 -17.74 -6.41
N PRO A 351 -14.82 -16.96 -7.36
CA PRO A 351 -15.41 -15.68 -7.74
C PRO A 351 -16.87 -15.85 -8.20
N PRO A 352 -17.78 -14.93 -7.85
CA PRO A 352 -19.15 -14.98 -8.33
C PRO A 352 -19.18 -14.78 -9.86
N THR A 353 -20.17 -15.34 -10.54
CA THR A 353 -20.38 -15.04 -11.97
C THR A 353 -21.04 -13.68 -12.09
N CYS A 354 -20.51 -12.82 -12.96
CA CYS A 354 -21.11 -11.52 -13.20
C CYS A 354 -22.56 -11.66 -13.69
N SER A 355 -23.48 -10.96 -13.02
CA SER A 355 -24.90 -10.93 -13.36
C SER A 355 -25.52 -9.67 -12.77
N GLU A 356 -26.54 -9.11 -13.41
CA GLU A 356 -27.23 -7.90 -12.95
C GLU A 356 -27.71 -8.02 -11.50
N SER A 357 -28.15 -9.22 -11.07
CA SER A 357 -28.60 -9.48 -9.69
C SER A 357 -27.51 -9.40 -8.62
N LEU A 358 -26.24 -9.26 -8.99
CA LEU A 358 -25.16 -8.97 -8.02
C LEU A 358 -25.13 -7.50 -7.61
N ILE A 359 -25.71 -6.62 -8.43
CA ILE A 359 -25.73 -5.18 -8.24
C ILE A 359 -27.07 -4.80 -7.63
N LYS A 360 -27.04 -4.06 -6.52
CA LYS A 360 -28.23 -3.74 -5.73
C LYS A 360 -28.67 -2.29 -5.88
N GLU A 361 -27.73 -1.38 -6.08
CA GLU A 361 -27.96 0.06 -6.20
C GLU A 361 -28.46 0.37 -7.62
N ASP A 362 -29.67 0.93 -7.73
CA ASP A 362 -30.34 1.19 -9.01
C ASP A 362 -29.51 2.11 -9.95
N GLY A 363 -28.70 3.00 -9.38
CA GLY A 363 -27.83 3.91 -10.13
C GLY A 363 -26.46 3.33 -10.52
N PHE A 364 -26.13 2.12 -10.08
CA PHE A 364 -24.84 1.48 -10.37
C PHE A 364 -24.86 0.76 -11.72
N ASN A 365 -23.77 0.83 -12.48
CA ASN A 365 -23.66 0.12 -13.75
C ASN A 365 -23.67 -1.41 -13.58
N ASN A 366 -24.75 -2.07 -14.00
CA ASN A 366 -24.90 -3.52 -13.93
C ASN A 366 -24.59 -4.24 -15.25
N ASN A 367 -24.03 -3.54 -16.25
CA ASN A 367 -23.64 -4.11 -17.54
C ASN A 367 -22.17 -4.54 -17.51
N PHE A 368 -21.92 -5.83 -17.71
CA PHE A 368 -20.57 -6.41 -17.70
C PHE A 368 -19.90 -6.47 -19.09
N THR A 369 -20.48 -5.80 -20.10
CA THR A 369 -19.86 -5.62 -21.41
C THR A 369 -18.82 -4.51 -21.32
N LEU A 370 -17.55 -4.88 -21.46
CA LEU A 370 -16.44 -3.94 -21.35
C LEU A 370 -16.16 -3.25 -22.69
N PRO A 371 -15.70 -1.98 -22.69
CA PRO A 371 -15.18 -1.37 -23.90
C PRO A 371 -13.99 -2.19 -24.43
N VAL A 372 -13.93 -2.34 -25.75
CA VAL A 372 -12.78 -2.96 -26.42
C VAL A 372 -11.53 -2.09 -26.23
N PRO A 373 -10.31 -2.66 -26.30
CA PRO A 373 -9.10 -1.85 -26.31
C PRO A 373 -9.17 -0.76 -27.39
N PRO A 374 -8.80 0.49 -27.07
CA PRO A 374 -8.74 1.56 -28.05
C PRO A 374 -7.86 1.18 -29.25
N PRO A 375 -8.07 1.79 -30.44
CA PRO A 375 -7.20 1.56 -31.60
C PRO A 375 -5.71 1.70 -31.21
N GLY A 376 -4.89 0.75 -31.64
CA GLY A 376 -3.45 0.72 -31.33
C GLY A 376 -3.08 -0.02 -30.04
N VAL A 377 -3.93 -0.01 -29.00
CA VAL A 377 -3.62 -0.63 -27.70
C VAL A 377 -3.32 -2.12 -27.81
N GLN A 378 -4.06 -2.87 -28.63
CA GLN A 378 -3.77 -4.31 -28.82
C GLN A 378 -2.35 -4.54 -29.36
N LYS A 379 -1.85 -3.67 -30.26
CA LYS A 379 -0.48 -3.78 -30.77
C LYS A 379 0.56 -3.52 -29.67
N LEU A 380 0.27 -2.61 -28.74
CA LEU A 380 1.11 -2.36 -27.57
C LEU A 380 1.11 -3.57 -26.62
N ILE A 381 -0.05 -4.18 -26.38
CA ILE A 381 -0.17 -5.42 -25.58
C ILE A 381 0.64 -6.56 -26.21
N ASP A 382 0.57 -6.73 -27.54
CA ASP A 382 1.21 -7.85 -28.22
C ASP A 382 2.74 -7.65 -28.37
N ASN A 383 3.17 -6.44 -28.74
CA ASN A 383 4.57 -6.17 -29.12
C ASN A 383 5.38 -5.46 -28.02
N GLY A 384 4.70 -4.93 -27.00
CA GLY A 384 5.27 -4.04 -26.00
C GLY A 384 5.39 -2.59 -26.50
N ILE A 385 5.73 -1.69 -25.58
CA ILE A 385 5.90 -0.26 -25.86
C ILE A 385 7.34 0.11 -26.24
N SER A 386 7.58 1.36 -26.65
CA SER A 386 8.93 1.93 -26.80
C SER A 386 8.93 3.43 -26.48
N PRO A 387 9.94 3.95 -25.74
CA PRO A 387 11.04 3.22 -25.11
C PRO A 387 10.57 2.33 -23.93
N LYS A 388 11.39 1.33 -23.59
CA LYS A 388 11.18 0.48 -22.40
C LYS A 388 12.26 0.80 -21.37
N LEU A 389 11.88 1.36 -20.23
CA LEU A 389 12.76 1.38 -19.07
C LEU A 389 12.61 0.05 -18.34
N ASN A 390 13.73 -0.62 -18.09
CA ASN A 390 13.76 -1.89 -17.39
C ASN A 390 14.43 -1.66 -16.05
N GLY A 391 13.63 -1.43 -15.02
CA GLY A 391 14.13 -1.31 -13.65
C GLY A 391 14.89 -2.56 -13.22
N LYS A 392 15.83 -2.40 -12.30
CA LYS A 392 16.60 -3.50 -11.70
C LYS A 392 17.06 -3.13 -10.29
N ILE A 393 17.17 -4.15 -9.44
CA ILE A 393 17.87 -3.98 -8.16
C ILE A 393 19.36 -3.75 -8.44
N ILE A 394 19.92 -2.75 -7.79
CA ILE A 394 21.33 -2.37 -7.85
C ILE A 394 21.97 -2.48 -6.47
N ASP A 395 23.30 -2.59 -6.45
CA ASP A 395 24.06 -2.53 -5.20
C ASP A 395 24.07 -1.09 -4.66
N VAL A 396 23.63 -0.93 -3.41
CA VAL A 396 23.72 0.34 -2.68
C VAL A 396 24.87 0.23 -1.67
N SER A 397 25.86 1.11 -1.80
CA SER A 397 27.13 1.01 -1.09
C SER A 397 27.16 1.72 0.27
N ASP A 398 26.24 2.66 0.50
CA ASP A 398 26.11 3.38 1.76
C ASP A 398 24.65 3.35 2.21
N TRP A 399 24.43 3.06 3.49
CA TRP A 399 23.11 3.00 4.09
C TRP A 399 22.86 4.14 5.06
N LYS A 400 23.86 4.97 5.32
CA LYS A 400 23.78 6.07 6.28
C LYS A 400 22.91 7.20 5.74
N VAL A 401 22.11 7.76 6.65
CA VAL A 401 21.35 8.97 6.41
C VAL A 401 22.26 10.17 6.70
N THR A 402 22.38 11.08 5.73
CA THR A 402 23.24 12.27 5.81
C THR A 402 22.46 13.51 6.21
N GLN A 403 21.16 13.53 5.91
CA GLN A 403 20.26 14.62 6.21
C GLN A 403 19.98 14.72 7.72
N SER A 404 19.71 15.94 8.17
CA SER A 404 19.31 16.15 9.57
C SER A 404 17.89 15.65 9.78
N VAL A 405 17.66 14.93 10.87
CA VAL A 405 16.33 14.54 11.32
C VAL A 405 16.12 15.03 12.75
N GLN A 406 15.08 15.82 12.98
CA GLN A 406 14.68 16.27 14.31
C GLN A 406 13.48 15.46 14.80
N ASP A 407 13.51 15.10 16.07
CA ASP A 407 12.42 14.42 16.76
C ASP A 407 11.37 15.43 17.26
N VAL A 408 10.21 14.94 17.70
CA VAL A 408 9.08 15.74 18.18
C VAL A 408 9.42 16.64 19.38
N ASN A 409 10.47 16.30 20.12
CA ASN A 409 10.97 17.07 21.26
C ASN A 409 12.09 18.06 20.89
N GLY A 410 12.39 18.22 19.60
CA GLY A 410 13.45 19.07 19.07
C GLY A 410 14.86 18.48 19.13
N SER A 411 15.02 17.24 19.61
CA SER A 411 16.33 16.57 19.62
C SER A 411 16.70 16.03 18.23
N LYS A 412 17.98 16.09 17.88
CA LYS A 412 18.46 15.54 16.61
C LYS A 412 18.67 14.03 16.72
N LEU A 413 18.07 13.27 15.80
CA LEU A 413 18.38 11.86 15.64
C LEU A 413 19.75 11.69 14.97
N SER A 414 20.53 10.74 15.45
CA SER A 414 21.89 10.46 14.98
C SER A 414 22.07 8.98 14.67
N ASN A 415 23.06 8.68 13.82
CA ASN A 415 23.39 7.33 13.36
C ASN A 415 22.21 6.61 12.69
N LEU A 416 21.33 7.37 12.02
CA LEU A 416 20.27 6.81 11.20
C LEU A 416 20.89 6.13 9.97
N ALA A 417 20.44 4.92 9.69
CA ALA A 417 20.82 4.15 8.52
C ALA A 417 19.72 3.16 8.20
N VAL A 418 19.56 2.86 6.90
CA VAL A 418 18.79 1.69 6.48
C VAL A 418 19.53 0.45 6.96
N LYS A 419 18.78 -0.51 7.51
CA LYS A 419 19.30 -1.80 7.93
C LYS A 419 18.80 -2.85 6.94
N PRO A 420 19.65 -3.30 5.99
CA PRO A 420 19.28 -4.37 5.09
C PRO A 420 18.77 -5.59 5.87
N LEU A 421 17.57 -6.05 5.54
CA LEU A 421 16.98 -7.24 6.14
C LEU A 421 17.44 -8.50 5.40
N ALA A 422 17.70 -9.56 6.15
CA ALA A 422 17.89 -10.89 5.57
C ALA A 422 16.55 -11.52 5.19
N ASP A 423 16.59 -12.58 4.37
CA ASP A 423 15.40 -13.33 3.97
C ASP A 423 14.62 -13.84 5.20
N GLY A 424 13.33 -13.50 5.26
CA GLY A 424 12.43 -13.90 6.34
C GLY A 424 12.47 -13.01 7.59
N GLU A 425 13.34 -12.00 7.62
CA GLU A 425 13.27 -10.93 8.62
C GLU A 425 12.15 -9.94 8.27
N TYR A 426 11.66 -9.24 9.30
CA TYR A 426 10.62 -8.22 9.17
C TYR A 426 10.97 -7.03 10.05
N ASN A 427 10.52 -5.84 9.64
CA ASN A 427 10.68 -4.64 10.45
C ASN A 427 9.84 -4.75 11.74
N THR A 428 10.34 -4.15 12.81
CA THR A 428 9.63 -4.06 14.10
C THR A 428 9.67 -2.64 14.61
N ALA A 429 8.54 -2.12 15.10
CA ALA A 429 8.52 -0.83 15.76
C ALA A 429 9.37 -0.86 17.04
N SER A 430 10.27 0.12 17.19
CA SER A 430 11.13 0.25 18.37
C SER A 430 11.11 1.69 18.89
N PRO A 431 10.52 1.96 20.07
CA PRO A 431 10.46 3.32 20.65
C PRO A 431 11.83 3.94 20.93
N THR A 432 12.89 3.13 21.06
CA THR A 432 14.17 3.51 21.67
C THR A 432 15.39 3.52 20.75
N GLN A 433 15.27 3.48 19.42
CA GLN A 433 16.46 3.64 18.56
C GLN A 433 16.89 5.10 18.44
N SER A 434 17.54 5.63 19.47
CA SER A 434 18.78 6.37 19.27
C SER A 434 19.88 5.32 19.09
N GLY A 435 20.56 5.34 17.95
CA GLY A 435 21.41 4.24 17.48
C GLY A 435 22.37 3.71 18.54
N SER A 436 22.07 2.51 19.05
CA SER A 436 22.95 1.75 19.93
C SER A 436 23.11 0.36 19.32
N SER A 437 24.35 0.00 19.03
CA SER A 437 24.77 -1.32 18.56
C SER A 437 24.46 -2.38 19.63
N SER A 438 23.55 -3.30 19.34
CA SER A 438 23.28 -4.44 20.21
C SER A 438 24.38 -5.48 20.05
N ASN A 439 25.33 -5.50 20.99
CA ASN A 439 26.05 -6.72 21.33
C ASN A 439 25.13 -7.60 22.17
N SER A 440 24.84 -8.80 21.67
CA SER A 440 24.04 -9.81 22.35
C SER A 440 24.62 -10.18 23.71
N SER A 441 23.81 -10.10 24.77
CA SER A 441 23.97 -10.97 25.93
C SER A 441 22.61 -11.39 26.46
N GLN A 442 22.37 -12.70 26.39
CA GLN A 442 21.23 -13.38 26.97
C GLN A 442 21.34 -13.34 28.49
N THR A 443 20.29 -12.92 29.19
CA THR A 443 19.99 -13.43 30.53
C THR A 443 18.49 -13.58 30.71
N SER A 444 18.09 -14.83 30.91
CA SER A 444 16.78 -15.34 31.26
C SER A 444 16.33 -14.85 32.65
N HIS A 445 15.10 -14.35 32.78
CA HIS A 445 14.35 -14.49 34.03
C HIS A 445 12.85 -14.63 33.78
N ASN A 446 12.32 -15.77 34.23
CA ASN A 446 10.91 -16.09 34.39
C ASN A 446 10.24 -15.13 35.38
N ALA A 447 9.08 -14.59 35.01
CA ALA A 447 8.00 -14.31 35.96
C ALA A 447 6.68 -14.12 35.20
N SER A 448 5.80 -15.12 35.28
CA SER A 448 4.40 -15.02 34.87
C SER A 448 3.64 -14.10 35.83
N PRO A 449 2.74 -13.22 35.36
CA PRO A 449 1.70 -12.65 36.22
C PRO A 449 0.39 -13.43 36.06
N GLN A 450 -0.13 -13.86 37.20
CA GLN A 450 -1.46 -14.44 37.38
C GLN A 450 -2.56 -13.39 37.11
N LEU A 451 -3.65 -13.84 36.47
CA LEU A 451 -4.91 -13.10 36.39
C LEU A 451 -5.58 -12.99 37.76
N ALA A 452 -6.06 -11.80 38.11
CA ALA A 452 -7.07 -11.59 39.16
C ALA A 452 -8.43 -11.25 38.50
N PRO A 453 -9.56 -11.77 39.00
CA PRO A 453 -10.87 -11.56 38.39
C PRO A 453 -11.51 -10.26 38.89
N LEU A 454 -12.04 -9.47 37.97
CA LEU A 454 -13.07 -8.45 38.24
C LEU A 454 -14.29 -8.89 37.41
N GLY A 455 -15.44 -9.21 37.99
CA GLY A 455 -16.18 -8.41 38.97
C GLY A 455 -17.36 -7.81 38.22
N ALA A 456 -18.47 -8.54 38.15
CA ALA A 456 -19.70 -8.12 37.49
C ALA A 456 -20.35 -6.93 38.21
N LEU A 457 -20.80 -5.93 37.44
CA LEU A 457 -21.83 -4.93 37.80
C LEU A 457 -22.31 -4.31 36.47
N SER A 458 -23.50 -4.70 35.98
CA SER A 458 -24.80 -4.03 36.15
C SER A 458 -24.97 -2.82 35.23
N GLY A 459 -25.99 -2.93 34.37
CA GLY A 459 -26.27 -2.00 33.30
C GLY A 459 -26.86 -0.66 33.71
N ALA A 460 -26.77 0.27 32.76
CA ALA A 460 -27.66 1.40 32.63
C ALA A 460 -27.81 1.70 31.14
N LEU A 461 -29.03 1.52 30.62
CA LEU A 461 -29.44 1.99 29.30
C LEU A 461 -29.27 3.51 29.24
N PHE A 462 -28.59 4.00 28.21
CA PHE A 462 -28.80 5.35 27.70
C PHE A 462 -29.04 5.28 26.20
N ALA A 463 -30.29 5.49 25.82
CA ALA A 463 -30.70 5.77 24.45
C ALA A 463 -30.52 7.26 24.19
N ILE A 464 -29.66 7.64 23.22
CA ILE A 464 -29.57 9.00 22.66
C ILE A 464 -29.30 8.86 21.16
N PRO A 465 -29.91 9.70 20.30
CA PRO A 465 -30.27 9.34 18.93
C PRO A 465 -29.14 9.52 17.91
N ALA A 466 -29.27 8.78 16.82
CA ALA A 466 -28.48 8.90 15.60
C ALA A 466 -28.50 10.33 15.05
N ILE A 467 -27.33 10.96 15.01
CA ILE A 467 -27.08 12.14 14.19
C ILE A 467 -26.25 11.66 13.00
N VAL A 468 -26.88 11.73 11.84
CA VAL A 468 -26.30 11.53 10.51
C VAL A 468 -25.19 12.56 10.31
N ALA A 469 -23.95 12.10 10.26
CA ALA A 469 -22.81 12.91 9.82
C ALA A 469 -22.62 12.72 8.31
N THR A 470 -23.50 13.33 7.52
CA THR A 470 -23.22 13.67 6.12
C THR A 470 -22.25 14.84 6.11
N SER A 471 -20.97 14.61 5.83
CA SER A 471 -20.02 15.57 5.23
C SER A 471 -18.62 14.95 5.23
N PHE A 472 -18.18 14.37 4.13
CA PHE A 472 -16.82 14.43 3.61
C PHE A 472 -16.84 13.88 2.18
N ALA A 473 -17.41 14.69 1.29
CA ALA A 473 -17.20 14.60 -0.15
C ALA A 473 -16.50 15.89 -0.56
N ILE A 474 -15.18 15.91 -0.39
CA ILE A 474 -14.32 16.76 -1.22
C ILE A 474 -13.48 15.75 -1.98
N GLY A 475 -14.03 15.29 -3.10
CA GLY A 475 -13.27 14.58 -4.10
C GLY A 475 -12.10 15.48 -4.51
N PHE A 476 -10.91 14.89 -4.51
CA PHE A 476 -9.76 15.47 -5.19
C PHE A 476 -10.00 15.38 -6.69
N THR A 477 -10.82 16.30 -7.19
CA THR A 477 -10.83 16.73 -8.58
C THR A 477 -10.10 18.07 -8.66
N MET A 478 -8.93 18.03 -9.30
CA MET A 478 -8.14 19.18 -9.79
C MET A 478 -7.57 20.13 -8.73
N VAL A 479 -6.28 19.96 -8.45
CA VAL A 479 -5.25 20.92 -8.92
C VAL A 479 -4.14 20.14 -9.59
#